data_AF-A0A0A2VWW4-F1
#
_entry.id   AF-A0A0A2VWW4-F1
#
_cell.length_a   1.000
_cell.length_b   1.000
_cell.length_c   1.000
_cell.angle_alpha   90.00
_cell.angle_beta   90.00
_cell.angle_gamma   90.00
#
_symmetry.space_group_name_H-M   'P 1'
#
loop_
_entity.id
_entity.type
_entity.pdbx_description
1 polymer ?
#
loop_
_entity_poly.entity_id
_entity_poly.type
_entity_poly.pdbx_seq_one_letter_code
_entity_poly.pdbx_strand_id
1 'polypeptide(L)'
;MLLHGRAGAVVGGAAAPAKTAEDATKGKTTLRAMLVELLYFFANTYADVFGITEGPPLHDPLAVAAVLTGTPDEIPFHDWDAERSEAPRYDERFDVSVVTVGVFEDARDGKAETGRTVGTLLPRGQPGVRIPRSLDVAKFWNVIEDCVERADAVNAANGRT
;
A
#
# COMPACT_ATOMS: atom_id res chain seq x y z
N MET A 1 -3.62 4.58 14.58
CA MET A 1 -2.66 5.50 13.93
C MET A 1 -3.38 6.32 12.88
N LEU A 2 -3.83 5.72 11.76
CA LEU A 2 -4.50 6.46 10.68
C LEU A 2 -5.75 7.26 11.12
N LEU A 3 -6.62 6.69 11.96
CA LEU A 3 -7.85 7.37 12.41
C LEU A 3 -7.59 8.60 13.30
N HIS A 4 -6.52 8.56 14.12
CA HIS A 4 -6.31 9.51 15.23
C HIS A 4 -5.02 10.32 15.12
N GLY A 5 -4.15 10.04 14.14
CA GLY A 5 -2.81 10.62 14.05
C GLY A 5 -1.78 9.94 14.97
N ARG A 6 -0.51 10.35 14.87
CA ARG A 6 0.49 9.98 15.89
C ARG A 6 0.18 10.65 17.23
N ALA A 7 0.47 9.93 18.31
CA ALA A 7 0.38 10.50 19.66
C ALA A 7 1.53 11.49 19.87
N GLY A 8 1.27 12.79 19.67
CA GLY A 8 2.19 13.85 20.08
C GLY A 8 2.26 15.09 19.18
N ALA A 9 1.38 16.05 19.46
CA ALA A 9 1.71 17.49 19.48
C ALA A 9 0.66 18.19 20.37
N VAL A 10 0.65 17.83 21.65
CA VAL A 10 -0.14 18.56 22.66
C VAL A 10 0.62 19.86 22.91
N VAL A 11 0.17 20.96 22.31
CA VAL A 11 0.48 22.30 22.82
C VAL A 11 -0.26 22.42 24.15
N GLY A 12 0.47 22.70 25.22
CA GLY A 12 0.08 22.38 26.60
C GLY A 12 -1.29 22.85 27.08
N GLY A 13 -1.84 22.09 28.04
CA GLY A 13 -2.98 22.52 28.87
C GLY A 13 -3.94 21.40 29.24
N ALA A 14 -3.94 21.06 30.53
CA ALA A 14 -4.93 20.26 31.30
C ALA A 14 -5.23 18.80 30.86
N ALA A 15 -5.41 17.93 31.85
CA ALA A 15 -5.80 16.54 31.65
C ALA A 15 -7.15 16.47 30.92
N ALA A 16 -7.14 15.86 29.73
CA ALA A 16 -8.35 15.65 28.94
C ALA A 16 -9.28 14.64 29.64
N PRO A 17 -10.61 14.83 29.59
CA PRO A 17 -11.56 13.89 30.18
C PRO A 17 -11.49 12.54 29.45
N ALA A 18 -11.88 11.46 30.14
CA ALA A 18 -11.94 10.13 29.57
C ALA A 18 -12.89 10.12 28.34
N LYS A 19 -12.36 9.72 27.18
CA LYS A 19 -13.12 9.61 25.94
C LYS A 19 -14.21 8.55 26.07
N THR A 20 -15.41 8.87 25.60
CA THR A 20 -16.51 7.90 25.49
C THR A 20 -16.28 6.93 24.31
N ALA A 21 -17.04 5.84 24.24
CA ALA A 21 -16.95 4.89 23.12
C ALA A 21 -17.27 5.53 21.75
N GLU A 22 -18.17 6.52 21.72
CA GLU A 22 -18.46 7.32 20.51
C GLU A 22 -17.29 8.23 20.11
N ASP A 23 -16.57 8.80 21.08
CA ASP A 23 -15.38 9.63 20.82
C ASP A 23 -14.18 8.82 20.32
N ALA A 24 -14.14 7.52 20.60
CA ALA A 24 -13.11 6.62 20.10
C ALA A 24 -13.28 6.33 18.59
N THR A 25 -14.52 6.31 18.11
CA THR A 25 -14.85 6.08 16.69
C THR A 25 -14.76 7.34 15.82
N LYS A 26 -14.80 8.53 16.42
CA LYS A 26 -14.69 9.80 15.68
C LYS A 26 -13.23 10.06 15.29
N GLY A 27 -12.96 10.04 13.98
CA GLY A 27 -11.64 10.37 13.43
C GLY A 27 -11.20 11.79 13.79
N LYS A 28 -9.88 12.02 13.85
CA LYS A 28 -9.29 13.34 14.16
C LYS A 28 -9.72 14.41 13.15
N THR A 29 -9.89 14.03 11.89
CA THR A 29 -10.33 14.88 10.78
C THR A 29 -11.30 14.12 9.88
N THR A 30 -12.10 14.84 9.10
CA THR A 30 -13.00 14.26 8.09
C THR A 30 -12.22 13.41 7.08
N LEU A 31 -11.02 13.85 6.70
CA LEU A 31 -10.11 13.11 5.80
C LEU A 31 -9.76 11.73 6.38
N ARG A 32 -9.36 11.67 7.65
CA ARG A 32 -8.98 10.40 8.30
C ARG A 32 -10.15 9.46 8.47
N ALA A 33 -11.31 9.97 8.83
CA ALA A 33 -12.53 9.17 8.90
C ALA A 33 -12.83 8.54 7.54
N MET A 34 -12.83 9.33 6.46
CA MET A 34 -13.06 8.84 5.10
C MET A 34 -12.03 7.78 4.68
N LEU A 35 -10.73 7.99 4.94
CA LEU A 35 -9.70 7.01 4.60
C LEU A 35 -9.86 5.68 5.35
N VAL A 36 -10.23 5.72 6.63
CA VAL A 36 -10.47 4.52 7.43
C VAL A 36 -11.75 3.81 7.00
N GLU A 37 -12.82 4.55 6.72
CA GLU A 37 -14.06 4.01 6.17
C GLU A 37 -13.83 3.33 4.82
N LEU A 38 -13.01 3.93 3.95
CA LEU A 38 -12.62 3.35 2.67
C LEU A 38 -11.88 2.01 2.86
N LEU A 39 -10.95 1.93 3.81
CA LEU A 39 -10.27 0.68 4.15
C LEU A 39 -11.26 -0.37 4.66
N TYR A 40 -12.18 -0.01 5.55
CA TYR A 40 -13.19 -0.96 6.04
C TYR A 40 -14.15 -1.43 4.94
N PHE A 41 -14.53 -0.55 4.02
CA PHE A 41 -15.36 -0.90 2.88
C PHE A 41 -14.71 -2.00 2.03
N PHE A 42 -13.40 -1.88 1.75
CA PHE A 42 -12.67 -2.92 1.02
C PHE A 42 -12.47 -4.18 1.84
N ALA A 43 -12.20 -4.07 3.15
CA ALA A 43 -11.96 -5.20 4.04
C ALA A 43 -13.08 -6.25 3.96
N ASN A 44 -14.34 -5.82 3.94
CA ASN A 44 -15.49 -6.71 3.87
C ASN A 44 -15.50 -7.53 2.57
N THR A 45 -15.30 -6.88 1.42
CA THR A 45 -15.25 -7.58 0.12
C THR A 45 -14.09 -8.58 0.08
N TYR A 46 -12.93 -8.21 0.63
CA TYR A 46 -11.76 -9.11 0.66
C TYR A 46 -11.96 -10.32 1.58
N ALA A 47 -12.62 -10.14 2.72
CA ALA A 47 -12.99 -11.23 3.60
C ALA A 47 -13.99 -12.18 2.91
N ASP A 48 -15.06 -11.62 2.33
CA ASP A 48 -16.17 -12.41 1.79
C ASP A 48 -15.81 -13.15 0.49
N VAL A 49 -14.98 -12.55 -0.37
CA VAL A 49 -14.66 -13.11 -1.70
C VAL A 49 -13.35 -13.90 -1.70
N PHE A 50 -12.35 -13.45 -0.94
CA PHE A 50 -10.99 -14.01 -0.99
C PHE A 50 -10.53 -14.64 0.34
N GLY A 51 -11.33 -14.56 1.41
CA GLY A 51 -10.97 -15.10 2.72
C GLY A 51 -9.83 -14.35 3.43
N ILE A 52 -9.50 -13.13 2.99
CA ILE A 52 -8.41 -12.33 3.55
C ILE A 52 -8.97 -11.50 4.72
N THR A 53 -8.70 -11.95 5.96
CA THR A 53 -9.27 -11.33 7.17
C THR A 53 -8.30 -10.45 7.95
N GLU A 54 -7.00 -10.47 7.62
CA GLU A 54 -5.98 -9.66 8.31
C GLU A 54 -6.04 -8.17 7.92
N GLY A 55 -6.83 -7.83 6.89
CA GLY A 55 -7.02 -6.49 6.36
C GLY A 55 -6.95 -6.48 4.84
N PRO A 56 -7.53 -5.46 4.17
CA PRO A 56 -7.51 -5.38 2.72
C PRO A 56 -6.10 -5.05 2.22
N PRO A 57 -5.66 -5.62 1.09
CA PRO A 57 -4.43 -5.19 0.45
C PRO A 57 -4.57 -3.77 -0.12
N LEU A 58 -3.46 -3.02 -0.12
CA LEU A 58 -3.35 -1.68 -0.68
C LEU A 58 -2.43 -1.73 -1.91
N HIS A 59 -3.02 -1.73 -3.10
CA HIS A 59 -2.27 -1.88 -4.36
C HIS A 59 -1.77 -0.53 -4.88
N ASP A 60 -2.68 0.39 -5.17
CA ASP A 60 -2.37 1.64 -5.86
C ASP A 60 -1.37 2.55 -5.11
N PRO A 61 -1.43 2.67 -3.77
CA PRO A 61 -0.42 3.43 -3.04
C PRO A 61 1.00 2.88 -3.19
N LEU A 62 1.18 1.59 -3.51
CA LEU A 62 2.50 1.01 -3.80
C LEU A 62 3.08 1.52 -5.11
N ALA A 63 2.24 1.86 -6.10
CA ALA A 63 2.71 2.47 -7.34
C ALA A 63 3.33 3.85 -7.07
N VAL A 64 2.71 4.65 -6.21
CA VAL A 64 3.27 5.93 -5.76
C VAL A 64 4.55 5.71 -4.95
N ALA A 65 4.57 4.73 -4.05
CA ALA A 65 5.77 4.39 -3.30
C ALA A 65 6.96 4.02 -4.20
N ALA A 66 6.70 3.31 -5.31
CA ALA A 66 7.74 2.95 -6.28
C ALA A 66 8.36 4.19 -6.95
N VAL A 67 7.57 5.24 -7.21
CA VAL A 67 8.06 6.51 -7.78
C VAL A 67 8.97 7.28 -6.80
N LEU A 68 8.81 7.06 -5.50
CA LEU A 68 9.66 7.69 -4.47
C LEU A 68 11.05 7.03 -4.34
N THR A 69 11.36 5.99 -5.12
CA THR A 69 12.69 5.35 -5.10
C THR A 69 13.80 6.35 -5.40
N GLY A 70 14.83 6.40 -4.56
CA GLY A 70 15.95 7.34 -4.68
C GLY A 70 15.67 8.74 -4.09
N THR A 71 14.49 8.96 -3.51
CA THR A 71 14.15 10.21 -2.81
C THR A 71 14.34 10.06 -1.28
N PRO A 72 14.38 11.15 -0.50
CA PRO A 72 14.41 11.06 0.97
C PRO A 72 13.21 10.31 1.59
N ASP A 73 12.09 10.21 0.86
CA ASP A 73 10.86 9.55 1.28
C ASP A 73 10.75 8.10 0.74
N GLU A 74 11.84 7.53 0.22
CA GLU A 74 11.88 6.17 -0.30
C GLU A 74 11.34 5.15 0.72
N ILE A 75 10.48 4.26 0.22
CA ILE A 75 10.03 3.06 0.90
C ILE A 75 10.78 1.88 0.26
N PRO A 76 11.68 1.20 0.99
CA PRO A 76 12.49 0.13 0.42
C PRO A 76 11.62 -1.00 -0.15
N PHE A 77 11.81 -1.28 -1.44
CA PHE A 77 11.37 -2.51 -2.07
C PHE A 77 12.54 -3.51 -2.12
N HIS A 78 12.24 -4.79 -2.03
CA HIS A 78 13.25 -5.86 -2.08
C HIS A 78 12.97 -6.79 -3.26
N ASP A 79 13.97 -6.98 -4.13
CA ASP A 79 13.82 -7.72 -5.39
C ASP A 79 14.26 -9.18 -5.29
N TRP A 80 14.59 -9.62 -4.09
CA TRP A 80 15.14 -10.94 -3.84
C TRP A 80 14.54 -11.50 -2.56
N ASP A 81 14.21 -12.79 -2.59
CA ASP A 81 13.62 -13.52 -1.49
C ASP A 81 14.31 -14.88 -1.33
N ALA A 82 14.69 -15.26 -0.11
CA ALA A 82 15.51 -16.45 0.11
C ALA A 82 14.83 -17.78 -0.24
N GLU A 83 13.50 -17.81 -0.22
CA GLU A 83 12.71 -19.00 -0.53
C GLU A 83 12.34 -19.06 -2.02
N ARG A 84 12.23 -17.90 -2.67
CA ARG A 84 11.70 -17.76 -4.04
C ARG A 84 12.74 -17.38 -5.09
N SER A 85 13.95 -16.97 -4.68
CA SER A 85 15.01 -16.48 -5.55
C SER A 85 16.28 -17.33 -5.45
N GLU A 86 17.07 -17.36 -6.52
CA GLU A 86 18.32 -18.10 -6.55
C GLU A 86 19.41 -17.43 -5.69
N ALA A 87 20.23 -18.23 -5.01
CA ALA A 87 21.40 -17.75 -4.28
C ALA A 87 22.66 -17.64 -5.20
N PRO A 88 23.68 -16.86 -4.82
CA PRO A 88 23.67 -15.81 -3.79
C PRO A 88 22.78 -14.64 -4.21
N ARG A 89 22.34 -13.81 -3.26
CA ARG A 89 21.49 -12.63 -3.49
C ARG A 89 22.01 -11.75 -4.64
N TYR A 90 21.10 -11.35 -5.52
CA TYR A 90 21.32 -10.43 -6.63
C TYR A 90 20.04 -9.67 -6.95
N ASP A 91 20.16 -8.62 -7.75
CA ASP A 91 19.01 -7.85 -8.23
C ASP A 91 18.33 -8.58 -9.39
N GLU A 92 17.19 -9.21 -9.12
CA GLU A 92 16.42 -9.87 -10.16
C GLU A 92 15.84 -8.86 -11.15
N ARG A 93 15.96 -9.16 -12.45
CA ARG A 93 15.40 -8.38 -13.54
C ARG A 93 14.63 -9.31 -14.46
N PHE A 94 13.53 -8.80 -15.00
CA PHE A 94 12.60 -9.61 -15.78
C PHE A 94 12.39 -8.98 -17.15
N ASP A 95 12.34 -9.84 -18.16
CA ASP A 95 11.65 -9.50 -19.40
C ASP A 95 10.15 -9.68 -19.16
N VAL A 96 9.36 -8.66 -19.49
CA VAL A 96 7.93 -8.63 -19.18
C VAL A 96 7.16 -8.48 -20.46
N SER A 97 6.27 -9.44 -20.70
CA SER A 97 5.33 -9.42 -21.81
C SER A 97 3.90 -9.63 -21.30
N VAL A 98 2.92 -9.26 -22.13
CA VAL A 98 1.51 -9.52 -21.86
C VAL A 98 0.99 -10.44 -22.96
N VAL A 99 0.32 -11.52 -22.59
CA VAL A 99 -0.34 -12.40 -23.55
C VAL A 99 -1.55 -11.65 -24.11
N THR A 100 -1.49 -11.27 -25.38
CA THR A 100 -2.58 -10.52 -26.06
C THR A 100 -3.45 -11.38 -26.97
N VAL A 101 -3.09 -12.65 -27.16
CA VAL A 101 -3.83 -13.59 -28.00
C VAL A 101 -5.03 -14.17 -27.22
N GLY A 102 -6.20 -14.17 -27.85
CA GLY A 102 -7.46 -14.71 -27.31
C GLY A 102 -8.44 -13.62 -26.87
N VAL A 103 -9.48 -14.01 -26.13
CA VAL A 103 -10.53 -13.12 -25.63
C VAL A 103 -10.74 -13.31 -24.13
N PHE A 104 -11.37 -12.33 -23.48
CA PHE A 104 -11.57 -12.32 -22.04
C PHE A 104 -12.38 -13.52 -21.55
N GLU A 105 -13.39 -13.94 -22.30
CA GLU A 105 -14.29 -15.04 -21.94
C GLU A 105 -13.55 -16.37 -21.80
N ASP A 106 -12.65 -16.66 -22.73
CA ASP A 106 -11.82 -17.88 -22.69
C ASP A 106 -10.79 -17.83 -21.57
N ALA A 107 -10.21 -16.65 -21.30
CA ALA A 107 -9.28 -16.47 -20.18
C ALA A 107 -9.99 -16.66 -18.82
N ARG A 108 -11.18 -16.10 -18.67
CA ARG A 108 -12.03 -16.26 -17.48
C ARG A 108 -12.39 -17.73 -17.24
N ASP A 109 -12.66 -18.47 -18.30
CA ASP A 109 -13.01 -19.90 -18.25
C ASP A 109 -11.77 -20.83 -18.16
N GLY A 110 -10.54 -20.27 -18.09
CA GLY A 110 -9.29 -21.03 -17.97
C GLY A 110 -8.82 -21.74 -19.25
N LYS A 111 -9.35 -21.37 -20.41
CA LYS A 111 -9.03 -21.96 -21.73
C LYS A 111 -7.95 -21.20 -22.49
N ALA A 112 -7.71 -19.94 -22.10
CA ALA A 112 -6.67 -19.07 -22.66
C ALA A 112 -5.99 -18.29 -21.53
N GLU A 113 -4.93 -17.55 -21.86
CA GLU A 113 -4.20 -16.71 -20.89
C GLU A 113 -4.20 -15.22 -21.30
N THR A 114 -5.17 -14.80 -22.12
CA THR A 114 -5.28 -13.41 -22.57
C THR A 114 -5.33 -12.44 -21.38
N GLY A 115 -4.45 -11.44 -21.39
CA GLY A 115 -4.28 -10.47 -20.30
C GLY A 115 -3.27 -10.88 -19.23
N ARG A 116 -2.71 -12.09 -19.26
CA ARG A 116 -1.67 -12.53 -18.31
C ARG A 116 -0.37 -11.75 -18.53
N THR A 117 0.16 -11.16 -17.46
CA THR A 117 1.53 -10.63 -17.41
C THR A 117 2.51 -11.79 -17.17
N VAL A 118 3.45 -11.99 -18.09
CA VAL A 118 4.49 -13.02 -18.02
C VAL A 118 5.83 -12.33 -17.76
N GLY A 119 6.39 -12.59 -16.57
CA GLY A 119 7.74 -12.16 -16.21
C GLY A 119 8.72 -13.31 -16.35
N THR A 120 9.66 -13.20 -17.28
CA THR A 120 10.75 -14.17 -17.47
C THR A 120 12.01 -13.63 -16.81
N LEU A 121 12.57 -14.38 -15.86
CA LEU A 121 13.80 -13.98 -15.19
C LEU A 121 14.94 -13.89 -16.20
N LEU A 122 15.62 -12.74 -16.22
CA LEU A 122 16.78 -12.50 -17.08
C LEU A 122 18.08 -13.00 -16.43
N PRO A 123 19.09 -13.34 -17.25
CA PRO A 123 20.42 -13.64 -16.72
C PRO A 123 20.98 -12.50 -15.87
N ARG A 124 21.78 -12.85 -14.86
CA ARG A 124 22.33 -11.90 -13.88
C ARG A 124 23.07 -10.76 -14.58
N GLY A 125 22.82 -9.54 -14.10
CA GLY A 125 23.44 -8.32 -14.61
C GLY A 125 22.82 -7.77 -15.90
N GLN A 126 21.83 -8.45 -16.50
CA GLN A 126 21.09 -7.88 -17.61
C GLN A 126 20.06 -6.85 -17.12
N PRO A 127 19.92 -5.71 -17.81
CA PRO A 127 18.87 -4.74 -17.50
C PRO A 127 17.50 -5.31 -17.85
N GLY A 128 16.48 -4.89 -17.09
CA GLY A 128 15.10 -5.32 -17.33
C GLY A 128 14.15 -4.70 -16.31
N VAL A 129 12.91 -5.19 -16.29
CA VAL A 129 11.88 -4.72 -15.36
C VAL A 129 12.17 -5.26 -13.95
N ARG A 130 12.02 -4.37 -12.96
CA ARG A 130 12.07 -4.70 -11.55
C ARG A 130 10.70 -5.21 -11.10
N ILE A 131 10.63 -6.41 -10.50
CA ILE A 131 9.42 -6.95 -9.88
C ILE A 131 9.74 -7.20 -8.39
N PRO A 132 9.28 -6.32 -7.48
CA PRO A 132 9.54 -6.49 -6.05
C PRO A 132 8.96 -7.80 -5.49
N ARG A 133 9.72 -8.46 -4.62
CA ARG A 133 9.31 -9.65 -3.85
C ARG A 133 8.68 -9.27 -2.52
N SER A 134 9.13 -8.18 -1.91
CA SER A 134 8.59 -7.62 -0.68
C SER A 134 8.89 -6.11 -0.58
N LEU A 135 8.35 -5.47 0.45
CA LEU A 135 8.65 -4.08 0.80
C LEU A 135 8.75 -3.90 2.31
N ASP A 136 9.34 -2.79 2.75
CA ASP A 136 9.26 -2.35 4.15
C ASP A 136 7.85 -1.84 4.47
N VAL A 137 7.01 -2.74 4.98
CA VAL A 137 5.62 -2.46 5.34
C VAL A 137 5.52 -1.42 6.47
N ALA A 138 6.44 -1.42 7.43
CA ALA A 138 6.41 -0.47 8.53
C ALA A 138 6.72 0.95 8.03
N LYS A 139 7.74 1.10 7.17
CA LYS A 139 8.06 2.38 6.54
C LYS A 139 6.95 2.85 5.62
N PHE A 140 6.31 1.97 4.85
CA PHE A 140 5.15 2.29 4.02
C PHE A 140 4.05 2.98 4.85
N TRP A 141 3.64 2.38 5.97
CA TRP A 141 2.61 2.96 6.83
C TRP A 141 3.05 4.26 7.49
N ASN A 142 4.33 4.41 7.84
CA ASN A 142 4.86 5.68 8.34
C ASN A 142 4.75 6.80 7.30
N VAL A 143 5.08 6.53 6.04
CA VAL A 143 4.97 7.53 4.97
C VAL A 143 3.51 7.89 4.69
N ILE A 144 2.59 6.92 4.71
CA ILE A 144 1.15 7.19 4.61
C ILE A 144 0.71 8.12 5.74
N GLU A 145 1.11 7.84 6.99
CA GLU A 145 0.78 8.71 8.12
C GLU A 145 1.36 10.12 7.95
N ASP A 146 2.62 10.27 7.53
CA ASP A 146 3.25 11.57 7.28
C ASP A 146 2.47 12.37 6.22
N CYS A 147 2.01 11.71 5.16
CA CYS A 147 1.18 12.31 4.12
C CYS A 147 -0.15 12.83 4.68
N VAL A 148 -0.82 12.03 5.51
CA VAL A 148 -2.11 12.42 6.10
C VAL A 148 -1.93 13.53 7.14
N GLU A 149 -0.86 13.51 7.94
CA GLU A 149 -0.53 14.60 8.88
C GLU A 149 -0.31 15.94 8.16
N ARG A 150 0.43 15.94 7.04
CA ARG A 150 0.60 17.14 6.20
C ARG A 150 -0.72 17.60 5.59
N ALA A 151 -1.54 16.67 5.12
CA ALA A 151 -2.85 16.99 4.55
C ALA A 151 -3.81 17.58 5.60
N ASP A 152 -3.83 17.05 6.83
CA ASP A 152 -4.58 17.62 7.94
C ASP A 152 -4.19 19.08 8.20
N ALA A 153 -2.88 19.36 8.27
CA ALA A 153 -2.37 20.71 8.52
C ALA A 153 -2.81 21.71 7.43
N VAL A 154 -2.75 21.29 6.16
CA VAL A 154 -3.20 22.11 5.03
C VAL A 154 -4.71 22.32 5.07
N ASN A 155 -5.51 21.29 5.38
CA ASN A 155 -6.96 21.40 5.49
C ASN A 155 -7.35 22.37 6.62
N ALA A 156 -6.72 22.24 7.80
CA ALA A 156 -6.94 23.14 8.93
C ALA A 156 -6.61 24.60 8.58
N ALA A 157 -5.48 24.85 7.90
CA ALA A 157 -5.10 26.19 7.44
C ALA A 157 -6.12 26.79 6.45
N ASN A 158 -6.89 25.96 5.76
CA ASN A 158 -7.95 26.35 4.82
C ASN A 158 -9.36 26.34 5.44
N GLY A 159 -9.49 26.16 6.77
CA GLY A 159 -10.78 26.12 7.45
C GLY A 159 -11.63 24.86 7.15
N ARG A 160 -10.99 23.75 6.75
CA ARG A 160 -11.61 22.45 6.49
C ARG A 160 -11.17 21.48 7.60
N THR A 161 -12.09 20.98 8.41
CA THR A 161 -11.81 20.00 9.49
C THR A 161 -12.38 18.64 9.16
#